data_AF-A0AA88PFI1-F1
#
_entry.id   AF-A0AA88PFI1-F1
#
_cell.length_a   1.000
_cell.length_b   1.000
_cell.length_c   1.000
_cell.angle_alpha   90.00
_cell.angle_beta   90.00
_cell.angle_gamma   90.00
#
_symmetry.space_group_name_H-M   'P 1'
#
loop_
_entity.id
_entity.type
_entity.pdbx_description
1 polymer ?
#
loop_
_entity_poly.entity_id
_entity_poly.type
_entity_poly.pdbx_seq_one_letter_code
_entity_poly.pdbx_strand_id
1 'polypeptide(L)'
;MCVADTANSKWFRERFEPNVPILLDSTNSVLNVNVSKWWMGLQHSENPGNYTEVVDQLFSFFPDKDHYSDASPDRCRSCAVVGNSGNLLGSHYGPLIDLHDFVLRINRGLTKGYEKDVGSKTTHRILYPESIMDLDNSTHLVLLPFKILDMRWLLSAFTTKNITYTYIPVASTIKANKDKVMILHPEFLKYVYDKWAEGHGRYPSTGFITLLFALHICDEPTYTDPSIPGLYFNLNICVADRENSNWFSERYNPNVPILLTSTNSLLNANVSSWWEGLQYSPDSGNYTEVVNQLFPLFPDKEHYSDASPDRCRTCAVVGNSGNILGSHYGPLIDLHDFVLRINKGLTEGYEKDVGSKTTHRIVYPESAMDLDSSTHLMLLPFKVLDIQWLISAFTTKNITHTYMEVPSTIKANKDKVMIVHPEFIKYVYDNWAEGHARYPSTGFLTLIIALHICDEVNVFGFGATSDKIWNHYFEEILTSYENGMHDGKFENETINRLQQENKILIHKGWA
;
A
#
# COMPACT_ATOMS: atom_id res chain seq x y z
N MET A 1 1.46 7.64 -7.49
CA MET A 1 1.64 8.38 -8.76
C MET A 1 0.54 9.41 -8.84
N CYS A 2 0.89 10.69 -8.91
CA CYS A 2 -0.06 11.75 -9.25
C CYS A 2 -0.34 11.62 -10.75
N VAL A 3 -1.61 11.59 -11.15
CA VAL A 3 -1.99 11.24 -12.54
C VAL A 3 -1.47 12.25 -13.57
N ALA A 4 -1.22 13.49 -13.16
CA ALA A 4 -0.80 14.58 -14.04
C ALA A 4 0.70 14.92 -13.97
N ASP A 5 1.55 14.05 -13.38
CA ASP A 5 3.00 14.08 -13.65
C ASP A 5 3.27 13.67 -15.11
N THR A 6 3.05 14.65 -15.98
CA THR A 6 3.15 14.57 -17.42
C THR A 6 4.60 14.59 -17.88
N ALA A 7 5.59 14.72 -16.99
CA ALA A 7 7.00 14.82 -17.36
C ALA A 7 7.54 13.54 -18.04
N ASN A 8 6.96 12.38 -17.76
CA ASN A 8 7.61 11.08 -18.01
C ASN A 8 7.09 10.34 -19.24
N SER A 9 5.98 10.79 -19.84
CA SER A 9 5.41 10.12 -21.02
C SER A 9 4.88 11.11 -22.04
N LYS A 10 5.58 11.17 -23.19
CA LYS A 10 5.10 11.90 -24.36
C LYS A 10 3.73 11.38 -24.82
N TRP A 11 3.54 10.05 -24.78
CA TRP A 11 2.28 9.40 -25.15
C TRP A 11 1.12 9.88 -24.27
N PHE A 12 1.34 9.99 -22.96
CA PHE A 12 0.33 10.46 -22.01
C PHE A 12 0.07 11.96 -22.17
N ARG A 13 1.13 12.78 -22.30
CA ARG A 13 1.04 14.24 -22.55
C ARG A 13 0.20 14.61 -23.74
N GLU A 14 0.33 13.85 -24.82
CA GLU A 14 -0.41 14.12 -26.06
C GLU A 14 -1.91 13.80 -25.92
N ARG A 15 -2.30 13.04 -24.89
CA ARG A 15 -3.66 12.53 -24.68
C ARG A 15 -4.37 13.16 -23.50
N PHE A 16 -3.67 13.51 -22.43
CA PHE A 16 -4.25 14.04 -21.22
C PHE A 16 -4.48 15.56 -21.32
N GLU A 17 -5.74 15.99 -21.24
CA GLU A 17 -6.15 17.40 -21.25
C GLU A 17 -6.71 17.80 -19.87
N PRO A 18 -5.96 18.55 -19.04
CA PRO A 18 -6.33 18.80 -17.65
C PRO A 18 -7.61 19.64 -17.49
N ASN A 19 -7.91 20.49 -18.47
CA ASN A 19 -9.04 21.43 -18.41
C ASN A 19 -10.24 20.99 -19.25
N VAL A 20 -10.30 19.72 -19.66
CA VAL A 20 -11.48 19.21 -20.37
C VAL A 20 -12.71 19.31 -19.44
N PRO A 21 -13.87 19.80 -19.92
CA PRO A 21 -15.10 19.78 -19.13
C PRO A 21 -15.52 18.33 -18.87
N ILE A 22 -15.40 17.86 -17.63
CA ILE A 22 -15.66 16.46 -17.25
C ILE A 22 -17.14 16.26 -16.91
N LEU A 23 -17.69 17.16 -16.10
CA LEU A 23 -19.10 17.16 -15.67
C LEU A 23 -19.87 18.28 -16.36
N LEU A 24 -21.12 17.99 -16.66
CA LEU A 24 -22.07 18.97 -17.16
C LEU A 24 -22.60 19.81 -15.99
N ASP A 25 -22.68 21.12 -16.22
CA ASP A 25 -23.30 22.11 -15.35
C ASP A 25 -24.08 23.15 -16.19
N SER A 26 -24.78 24.07 -15.54
CA SER A 26 -25.56 25.12 -16.22
C SER A 26 -24.69 26.09 -17.02
N THR A 27 -23.42 26.27 -16.63
CA THR A 27 -22.48 27.24 -17.21
C THR A 27 -21.73 26.70 -18.42
N ASN A 28 -21.55 25.37 -18.53
CA ASN A 28 -20.85 24.70 -19.61
C ASN A 28 -21.78 23.96 -20.59
N SER A 29 -23.09 24.22 -20.52
CA SER A 29 -24.12 23.55 -21.32
C SER A 29 -24.03 23.76 -22.84
N VAL A 30 -23.31 24.76 -23.35
CA VAL A 30 -23.27 25.04 -24.81
C VAL A 30 -22.23 24.15 -25.50
N LEU A 31 -22.68 23.12 -26.20
CA LEU A 31 -21.79 22.19 -26.93
C LEU A 31 -21.22 22.80 -28.21
N ASN A 32 -19.92 22.58 -28.44
CA ASN A 32 -19.30 22.82 -29.75
C ASN A 32 -20.05 22.04 -30.85
N VAL A 33 -20.23 22.65 -32.03
CA VAL A 33 -20.98 22.05 -33.16
C VAL A 33 -20.46 20.65 -33.54
N ASN A 34 -19.13 20.45 -33.50
CA ASN A 34 -18.52 19.15 -33.80
C ASN A 34 -18.80 18.11 -32.70
N VAL A 35 -18.78 18.53 -31.43
CA VAL A 35 -19.13 17.69 -30.28
C VAL A 35 -20.60 17.29 -30.37
N SER A 36 -21.49 18.27 -30.58
CA SER A 36 -22.93 18.07 -30.70
C SER A 36 -23.28 17.10 -31.84
N LYS A 37 -22.73 17.32 -33.04
CA LYS A 37 -22.98 16.45 -34.20
C LYS A 37 -22.49 15.01 -33.97
N TRP A 38 -21.31 14.85 -33.38
CA TRP A 38 -20.77 13.53 -33.05
C TRP A 38 -21.61 12.81 -31.99
N TRP A 39 -21.92 13.50 -30.89
CA TRP A 39 -22.67 12.94 -29.77
C TRP A 39 -24.09 12.54 -30.16
N MET A 40 -24.80 13.38 -30.91
CA MET A 40 -26.13 13.05 -31.46
C MET A 40 -26.09 11.89 -32.46
N GLY A 41 -24.93 11.58 -33.05
CA GLY A 41 -24.74 10.44 -33.94
C GLY A 41 -24.50 9.11 -33.24
N LEU A 42 -24.23 9.10 -31.92
CA LEU A 42 -23.88 7.89 -31.18
C LEU A 42 -25.02 6.89 -31.14
N GLN A 43 -26.23 7.34 -30.81
CA GLN A 43 -27.43 6.51 -30.75
C GLN A 43 -28.61 7.27 -31.36
N HIS A 44 -29.33 6.63 -32.29
CA HIS A 44 -30.48 7.25 -32.93
C HIS A 44 -31.63 7.43 -31.92
N SER A 45 -32.30 8.58 -31.98
CA SER A 45 -33.51 8.89 -31.22
C SER A 45 -34.48 9.59 -32.16
N GLU A 46 -35.69 9.05 -32.32
CA GLU A 46 -36.71 9.59 -33.23
C GLU A 46 -37.22 10.97 -32.77
N ASN A 47 -37.20 11.23 -31.47
CA ASN A 47 -37.61 12.51 -30.89
C ASN A 47 -36.62 12.94 -29.79
N PRO A 48 -35.45 13.47 -30.18
CA PRO A 48 -34.39 13.79 -29.23
C PRO A 48 -34.82 14.86 -28.21
N GLY A 49 -35.71 15.78 -28.59
CA GLY A 49 -36.01 16.97 -27.80
C GLY A 49 -34.93 18.04 -27.95
N ASN A 50 -35.17 19.22 -27.37
CA ASN A 50 -34.20 20.31 -27.35
C ASN A 50 -33.19 20.09 -26.23
N TYR A 51 -31.91 19.93 -26.58
CA TYR A 51 -30.83 19.69 -25.62
C TYR A 51 -30.77 20.77 -24.53
N THR A 52 -30.79 22.05 -24.91
CA THR A 52 -30.67 23.17 -23.97
C THR A 52 -31.82 23.17 -22.96
N GLU A 53 -33.06 22.98 -23.42
CA GLU A 53 -34.23 22.90 -22.52
C GLU A 53 -34.13 21.73 -21.53
N VAL A 54 -33.57 20.59 -21.96
CA VAL A 54 -33.38 19.43 -21.09
C VAL A 54 -32.30 19.70 -20.05
N VAL A 55 -31.20 20.36 -20.43
CA VAL A 55 -30.13 20.75 -19.51
C VAL A 55 -30.63 21.78 -18.48
N ASP A 56 -31.38 22.79 -18.91
CA ASP A 56 -31.99 23.77 -18.00
C ASP A 56 -32.91 23.09 -16.98
N GLN A 57 -33.72 22.13 -17.42
CA GLN A 57 -34.57 21.34 -16.52
C GLN A 57 -33.76 20.47 -15.56
N LEU A 58 -32.68 19.84 -16.02
CA LEU A 58 -31.80 19.04 -15.16
C LEU A 58 -31.26 19.86 -14.00
N PHE A 59 -30.67 21.02 -14.25
CA PHE A 59 -30.06 21.85 -13.19
C PHE A 59 -31.05 22.72 -12.43
N SER A 60 -32.31 22.78 -12.86
CA SER A 60 -33.41 23.24 -12.00
C SER A 60 -33.78 22.24 -10.90
N PHE A 61 -33.38 20.97 -11.04
CA PHE A 61 -33.78 19.87 -10.15
C PHE A 61 -32.62 19.19 -9.42
N PHE A 62 -31.47 19.03 -10.08
CA PHE A 62 -30.24 18.42 -9.56
C PHE A 62 -29.19 19.49 -9.21
N PRO A 63 -28.19 19.15 -8.37
CA PRO A 63 -27.10 20.07 -8.06
C PRO A 63 -26.36 20.57 -9.31
N ASP A 64 -26.05 21.86 -9.31
CA ASP A 64 -25.42 22.58 -10.43
C ASP A 64 -23.91 22.81 -10.24
N LYS A 65 -23.33 22.43 -9.10
CA LYS A 65 -21.92 22.68 -8.79
C LYS A 65 -21.18 21.44 -8.34
N ASP A 66 -19.89 21.41 -8.68
CA ASP A 66 -18.95 20.36 -8.35
C ASP A 66 -18.79 20.13 -6.84
N HIS A 67 -18.72 18.86 -6.45
CA HIS A 67 -18.48 18.42 -5.08
C HIS A 67 -17.03 18.01 -4.80
N TYR A 68 -16.11 18.21 -5.75
CA TYR A 68 -14.71 17.75 -5.63
C TYR A 68 -13.74 18.77 -5.01
N SER A 69 -14.26 19.84 -4.42
CA SER A 69 -13.50 20.99 -3.90
C SER A 69 -12.69 20.73 -2.61
N ASP A 70 -12.61 19.48 -2.13
CA ASP A 70 -11.83 19.10 -0.93
C ASP A 70 -10.43 18.55 -1.25
N ALA A 71 -10.04 18.49 -2.54
CA ALA A 71 -8.66 18.23 -2.94
C ALA A 71 -7.75 19.37 -2.45
N SER A 72 -6.72 19.04 -1.67
CA SER A 72 -5.77 19.98 -1.08
C SER A 72 -4.35 19.51 -1.39
N PRO A 73 -3.36 20.43 -1.51
CA PRO A 73 -1.96 20.05 -1.66
C PRO A 73 -1.42 19.10 -0.58
N ASP A 74 -2.09 19.01 0.58
CA ASP A 74 -1.66 18.22 1.74
C ASP A 74 -2.24 16.79 1.80
N ARG A 75 -3.12 16.39 0.88
CA ARG A 75 -3.72 15.04 0.83
C ARG A 75 -3.86 14.60 -0.62
N CYS A 76 -3.44 13.37 -0.96
CA CYS A 76 -3.68 12.76 -2.26
C CYS A 76 -4.90 11.82 -2.19
N ARG A 77 -5.96 12.12 -2.94
CA ARG A 77 -7.19 11.38 -3.17
C ARG A 77 -6.89 10.15 -4.02
N SER A 78 -6.90 9.02 -3.35
CA SER A 78 -6.74 7.69 -3.94
C SER A 78 -8.06 7.17 -4.51
N CYS A 79 -7.99 6.47 -5.65
CA CYS A 79 -9.16 5.95 -6.33
C CYS A 79 -8.99 4.49 -6.75
N ALA A 80 -9.98 3.66 -6.43
CA ALA A 80 -10.12 2.31 -6.99
C ALA A 80 -11.19 2.33 -8.09
N VAL A 81 -10.82 1.93 -9.31
CA VAL A 81 -11.76 1.72 -10.42
C VAL A 81 -12.05 0.23 -10.54
N VAL A 82 -13.27 -0.18 -10.20
CA VAL A 82 -13.66 -1.60 -10.15
C VAL A 82 -14.59 -1.94 -11.31
N GLY A 83 -14.07 -2.72 -12.26
CA GLY A 83 -14.83 -3.28 -13.38
C GLY A 83 -15.70 -4.48 -12.99
N ASN A 84 -16.27 -5.15 -13.99
CA ASN A 84 -17.20 -6.28 -13.79
C ASN A 84 -16.64 -7.63 -14.30
N SER A 85 -15.33 -7.75 -14.43
CA SER A 85 -14.69 -8.98 -14.93
C SER A 85 -14.75 -10.10 -13.89
N GLY A 86 -14.92 -11.34 -14.35
CA GLY A 86 -14.89 -12.53 -13.50
C GLY A 86 -13.52 -12.84 -12.91
N ASN A 87 -12.45 -12.16 -13.36
CA ASN A 87 -11.10 -12.31 -12.78
C ASN A 87 -11.01 -11.82 -11.33
N LEU A 88 -12.02 -11.08 -10.85
CA LEU A 88 -12.11 -10.66 -9.45
C LEU A 88 -12.49 -11.83 -8.53
N LEU A 89 -13.12 -12.89 -9.03
CA LEU A 89 -13.55 -14.01 -8.19
C LEU A 89 -12.35 -14.73 -7.57
N GLY A 90 -12.29 -14.76 -6.24
CA GLY A 90 -11.18 -15.33 -5.47
C GLY A 90 -9.94 -14.44 -5.39
N SER A 91 -9.99 -13.20 -5.87
CA SER A 91 -8.83 -12.29 -5.84
C SER A 91 -8.50 -11.75 -4.45
N HIS A 92 -9.50 -11.70 -3.58
CA HIS A 92 -9.41 -11.14 -2.23
C HIS A 92 -8.96 -9.68 -2.18
N TYR A 93 -9.17 -8.91 -3.25
CA TYR A 93 -8.84 -7.48 -3.31
C TYR A 93 -9.78 -6.58 -2.50
N GLY A 94 -10.85 -7.11 -1.92
CA GLY A 94 -11.91 -6.31 -1.31
C GLY A 94 -11.43 -5.34 -0.23
N PRO A 95 -10.62 -5.77 0.75
CA PRO A 95 -10.03 -4.87 1.72
C PRO A 95 -9.19 -3.76 1.09
N LEU A 96 -8.35 -4.10 0.08
CA LEU A 96 -7.51 -3.13 -0.63
C LEU A 96 -8.35 -2.10 -1.41
N ILE A 97 -9.43 -2.53 -2.05
CA ILE A 97 -10.36 -1.65 -2.76
C ILE A 97 -10.98 -0.64 -1.77
N ASP A 98 -11.44 -1.12 -0.61
CA ASP A 98 -12.14 -0.29 0.37
C ASP A 98 -11.25 0.75 1.08
N LEU A 99 -9.92 0.58 1.04
CA LEU A 99 -8.94 1.55 1.55
C LEU A 99 -8.90 2.87 0.75
N HIS A 100 -9.32 2.87 -0.51
CA HIS A 100 -9.22 4.05 -1.38
C HIS A 100 -10.25 5.11 -0.99
N ASP A 101 -9.91 6.40 -1.10
CA ASP A 101 -10.82 7.51 -0.81
C ASP A 101 -12.09 7.38 -1.63
N PHE A 102 -11.93 7.20 -2.95
CA PHE A 102 -13.02 6.90 -3.88
C PHE A 102 -12.97 5.47 -4.40
N VAL A 103 -14.15 4.85 -4.49
CA VAL A 103 -14.34 3.57 -5.16
C VAL A 103 -15.38 3.76 -6.24
N LEU A 104 -14.93 3.75 -7.49
CA LEU A 104 -15.73 3.96 -8.69
C LEU A 104 -16.15 2.61 -9.26
N ARG A 105 -17.46 2.41 -9.40
CA ARG A 105 -18.04 1.19 -9.97
C ARG A 105 -18.86 1.49 -11.20
N ILE A 106 -19.04 0.48 -12.05
CA ILE A 106 -19.74 0.64 -13.32
C ILE A 106 -20.90 -0.35 -13.45
N ASN A 107 -21.96 0.07 -14.15
CA ASN A 107 -23.08 -0.80 -14.52
C ASN A 107 -23.69 -1.51 -13.29
N ARG A 108 -24.10 -2.78 -13.46
CA ARG A 108 -24.77 -3.62 -12.44
C ARG A 108 -23.83 -4.57 -11.67
N GLY A 109 -22.52 -4.30 -11.60
CA GLY A 109 -21.57 -5.09 -10.80
C GLY A 109 -21.99 -5.28 -9.34
N LEU A 110 -22.06 -6.52 -8.86
CA LEU A 110 -22.50 -6.80 -7.50
C LEU A 110 -21.37 -6.61 -6.49
N THR A 111 -21.68 -6.04 -5.34
CA THR A 111 -20.79 -6.02 -4.16
C THR A 111 -21.26 -7.02 -3.11
N LYS A 112 -22.57 -7.08 -2.86
CA LYS A 112 -23.18 -7.96 -1.87
C LYS A 112 -22.91 -9.43 -2.19
N GLY A 113 -22.29 -10.15 -1.25
CA GLY A 113 -21.88 -11.54 -1.41
C GLY A 113 -20.52 -11.73 -2.09
N TYR A 114 -19.86 -10.65 -2.50
CA TYR A 114 -18.55 -10.65 -3.17
C TYR A 114 -17.55 -9.70 -2.47
N GLU A 115 -17.88 -9.20 -1.29
CA GLU A 115 -17.15 -8.12 -0.60
C GLU A 115 -15.69 -8.49 -0.35
N LYS A 116 -15.39 -9.78 -0.13
CA LYS A 116 -14.01 -10.27 0.02
C LYS A 116 -13.15 -9.94 -1.19
N ASP A 117 -13.73 -10.00 -2.38
CA ASP A 117 -13.03 -9.88 -3.66
C ASP A 117 -13.13 -8.48 -4.27
N VAL A 118 -14.31 -7.85 -4.16
CA VAL A 118 -14.60 -6.57 -4.83
C VAL A 118 -14.79 -5.41 -3.88
N GLY A 119 -14.76 -5.63 -2.57
CA GLY A 119 -14.96 -4.59 -1.56
C GLY A 119 -16.43 -4.29 -1.31
N SER A 120 -16.70 -3.59 -0.22
CA SER A 120 -18.02 -3.16 0.24
C SER A 120 -18.28 -1.68 -0.03
N LYS A 121 -17.23 -0.86 -0.16
CA LYS A 121 -17.31 0.58 -0.36
C LYS A 121 -17.67 0.92 -1.80
N THR A 122 -18.56 1.89 -1.98
CA THR A 122 -18.84 2.53 -3.28
C THR A 122 -19.03 4.02 -3.03
N THR A 123 -18.29 4.87 -3.74
CA THR A 123 -18.46 6.33 -3.61
C THR A 123 -19.12 6.92 -4.85
N HIS A 124 -18.81 6.39 -6.03
CA HIS A 124 -19.38 6.81 -7.31
C HIS A 124 -19.78 5.59 -8.11
N ARG A 125 -20.91 5.69 -8.79
CA ARG A 125 -21.37 4.64 -9.68
C ARG A 125 -21.81 5.21 -11.03
N ILE A 126 -21.11 4.78 -12.08
CA ILE A 126 -21.32 5.26 -13.44
C ILE A 126 -22.38 4.38 -14.10
N LEU A 127 -23.48 5.01 -14.50
CA LEU A 127 -24.69 4.33 -14.98
C LEU A 127 -25.32 5.05 -16.17
N TYR A 128 -26.15 4.31 -16.90
CA TYR A 128 -27.01 4.80 -17.97
C TYR A 128 -28.34 4.02 -17.92
N PRO A 129 -29.44 4.51 -18.52
CA PRO A 129 -30.78 3.96 -18.31
C PRO A 129 -30.88 2.44 -18.52
N GLU A 130 -30.24 1.93 -19.56
CA GLU A 130 -30.25 0.52 -19.94
C GLU A 130 -29.45 -0.39 -18.98
N SER A 131 -28.59 0.19 -18.15
CA SER A 131 -27.75 -0.52 -17.18
C SER A 131 -27.93 0.00 -15.74
N ILE A 132 -29.10 0.56 -15.43
CA ILE A 132 -29.37 1.16 -14.13
C ILE A 132 -29.55 0.14 -13.00
N MET A 133 -29.25 0.56 -11.77
CA MET A 133 -29.62 -0.10 -10.52
C MET A 133 -29.81 0.92 -9.39
N ASP A 134 -30.52 0.53 -8.35
CA ASP A 134 -30.70 1.33 -7.13
C ASP A 134 -29.37 1.52 -6.39
N LEU A 135 -29.23 2.68 -5.76
CA LEU A 135 -28.07 3.12 -5.00
C LEU A 135 -28.45 3.41 -3.54
N ASP A 136 -27.50 3.22 -2.64
CA ASP A 136 -27.63 3.71 -1.27
C ASP A 136 -27.49 5.25 -1.23
N ASN A 137 -27.84 5.85 -0.09
CA ASN A 137 -27.90 7.30 0.04
C ASN A 137 -26.52 8.00 0.05
N SER A 138 -25.43 7.22 0.20
CA SER A 138 -24.06 7.73 0.27
C SER A 138 -23.35 7.74 -1.09
N THR A 139 -23.80 6.91 -2.04
CA THR A 139 -23.20 6.78 -3.37
C THR A 139 -23.65 7.90 -4.33
N HIS A 140 -22.71 8.49 -5.05
CA HIS A 140 -22.99 9.40 -6.16
C HIS A 140 -23.41 8.63 -7.42
N LEU A 141 -24.50 9.07 -8.03
CA LEU A 141 -24.93 8.61 -9.34
C LEU A 141 -24.23 9.47 -10.39
N VAL A 142 -23.38 8.87 -11.21
CA VAL A 142 -22.74 9.54 -12.35
C VAL A 142 -23.41 9.06 -13.63
N LEU A 143 -24.29 9.88 -14.21
CA LEU A 143 -24.98 9.57 -15.45
C LEU A 143 -23.98 9.64 -16.61
N LEU A 144 -23.96 8.60 -17.44
CA LEU A 144 -23.25 8.54 -18.70
C LEU A 144 -24.27 8.69 -19.86
N PRO A 145 -24.51 9.91 -20.37
CA PRO A 145 -25.53 10.14 -21.38
C PRO A 145 -25.00 9.88 -22.80
N PHE A 146 -25.56 8.87 -23.49
CA PHE A 146 -25.25 8.58 -24.89
C PHE A 146 -26.23 9.24 -25.87
N LYS A 147 -27.35 9.75 -25.36
CA LYS A 147 -28.42 10.44 -26.10
C LYS A 147 -29.22 11.35 -25.16
N ILE A 148 -29.91 12.35 -25.71
CA ILE A 148 -30.76 13.28 -24.93
C ILE A 148 -31.85 12.53 -24.15
N LEU A 149 -32.32 11.41 -24.68
CA LEU A 149 -33.31 10.58 -24.00
C LEU A 149 -32.79 10.04 -22.64
N ASP A 150 -31.49 9.85 -22.46
CA ASP A 150 -30.91 9.40 -21.18
C ASP A 150 -31.01 10.48 -20.10
N MET A 151 -30.82 11.74 -20.49
CA MET A 151 -31.00 12.91 -19.61
C MET A 151 -32.48 13.11 -19.25
N ARG A 152 -33.39 12.97 -20.24
CA ARG A 152 -34.83 13.02 -19.99
C ARG A 152 -35.31 11.87 -19.11
N TRP A 153 -34.74 10.68 -19.31
CA TRP A 153 -35.00 9.52 -18.47
C TRP A 153 -34.61 9.80 -17.02
N LEU A 154 -33.46 10.42 -16.77
CA LEU A 154 -33.02 10.77 -15.42
C LEU A 154 -34.05 11.69 -14.73
N LEU A 155 -34.50 12.77 -15.40
CA LEU A 155 -35.57 13.62 -14.88
C LEU A 155 -36.86 12.83 -14.61
N SER A 156 -37.29 12.01 -15.57
CA SER A 156 -38.51 11.22 -15.44
C SER A 156 -38.43 10.22 -14.28
N ALA A 157 -37.30 9.56 -14.10
CA ALA A 157 -37.11 8.52 -13.09
C ALA A 157 -37.23 9.06 -11.65
N PHE A 158 -36.89 10.34 -11.44
CA PHE A 158 -37.05 11.03 -10.15
C PHE A 158 -38.41 11.74 -10.00
N THR A 159 -39.17 11.93 -11.09
CA THR A 159 -40.40 12.74 -11.07
C THR A 159 -41.60 11.97 -11.61
N THR A 160 -41.80 11.97 -12.94
CA THR A 160 -43.01 11.56 -13.62
C THR A 160 -43.15 10.06 -13.82
N LYS A 161 -42.02 9.34 -13.89
CA LYS A 161 -41.96 7.87 -14.07
C LYS A 161 -42.57 7.38 -15.39
N ASN A 162 -42.58 8.23 -16.41
CA ASN A 162 -43.24 7.96 -17.69
C ASN A 162 -42.32 7.27 -18.71
N ILE A 163 -41.00 7.44 -18.59
CA ILE A 163 -40.05 6.84 -19.53
C ILE A 163 -39.70 5.42 -19.06
N THR A 164 -40.33 4.43 -19.69
CA THR A 164 -40.16 2.99 -19.44
C THR A 164 -39.40 2.26 -20.55
N TYR A 165 -39.07 2.97 -21.64
CA TYR A 165 -38.49 2.37 -22.84
C TYR A 165 -37.54 3.35 -23.54
N THR A 166 -36.38 2.86 -23.98
CA THR A 166 -35.47 3.57 -24.89
C THR A 166 -35.43 2.85 -26.25
N TYR A 167 -34.38 2.08 -26.52
CA TYR A 167 -34.38 1.03 -27.56
C TYR A 167 -34.58 -0.36 -26.95
N ILE A 168 -34.50 -0.46 -25.61
CA ILE A 168 -34.92 -1.61 -24.80
C ILE A 168 -35.76 -1.11 -23.61
N PRO A 169 -36.48 -1.99 -22.89
CA PRO A 169 -37.12 -1.62 -21.64
C PRO A 169 -36.11 -1.09 -20.60
N VAL A 170 -36.45 0.00 -19.93
CA VAL A 170 -35.66 0.61 -18.85
C VAL A 170 -36.54 0.80 -17.61
N ALA A 171 -35.91 0.86 -16.43
CA ALA A 171 -36.65 1.10 -15.21
C ALA A 171 -37.28 2.50 -15.23
N SER A 172 -38.57 2.62 -14.90
CA SER A 172 -39.27 3.91 -14.83
C SER A 172 -38.90 4.75 -13.60
N THR A 173 -38.18 4.18 -12.64
CA THR A 173 -37.78 4.80 -11.38
C THR A 173 -36.39 4.36 -10.98
N ILE A 174 -35.75 5.16 -10.13
CA ILE A 174 -34.51 4.80 -9.46
C ILE A 174 -34.56 5.26 -7.99
N LYS A 175 -34.03 4.44 -7.09
CA LYS A 175 -33.69 4.86 -5.74
C LYS A 175 -32.24 5.35 -5.73
N ALA A 176 -32.04 6.66 -5.69
CA ALA A 176 -30.74 7.30 -5.52
C ALA A 176 -30.91 8.65 -4.84
N ASN A 177 -29.85 9.18 -4.23
CA ASN A 177 -29.91 10.51 -3.62
C ASN A 177 -29.85 11.59 -4.71
N LYS A 178 -30.92 12.39 -4.85
CA LYS A 178 -31.00 13.47 -5.85
C LYS A 178 -29.90 14.52 -5.68
N ASP A 179 -29.41 14.73 -4.47
CA ASP A 179 -28.38 15.73 -4.15
C ASP A 179 -26.96 15.19 -4.41
N LYS A 180 -26.84 13.97 -4.95
CA LYS A 180 -25.59 13.31 -5.33
C LYS A 180 -25.60 12.82 -6.78
N VAL A 181 -26.39 13.48 -7.62
CA VAL A 181 -26.47 13.18 -9.06
C VAL A 181 -25.49 14.08 -9.81
N MET A 182 -24.70 13.45 -10.66
CA MET A 182 -23.71 14.07 -11.54
C MET A 182 -23.95 13.58 -12.97
N ILE A 183 -23.59 14.39 -13.96
CA ILE A 183 -23.82 14.08 -15.37
C ILE A 183 -22.49 14.27 -16.11
N LEU A 184 -21.99 13.23 -16.78
CA LEU A 184 -20.78 13.35 -17.59
C LEU A 184 -21.04 14.25 -18.79
N HIS A 185 -20.11 15.17 -19.04
CA HIS A 185 -20.20 16.13 -20.13
C HIS A 185 -19.98 15.44 -21.50
N PRO A 186 -20.82 15.71 -22.52
CA PRO A 186 -20.63 15.13 -23.86
C PRO A 186 -19.24 15.41 -24.49
N GLU A 187 -18.64 16.56 -24.17
CA GLU A 187 -17.27 16.89 -24.60
C GLU A 187 -16.22 15.97 -23.97
N PHE A 188 -16.38 15.58 -22.70
CA PHE A 188 -15.51 14.58 -22.07
C PHE A 188 -15.55 13.25 -22.81
N LEU A 189 -16.76 12.80 -23.20
CA LEU A 189 -16.92 11.55 -23.95
C LEU A 189 -16.22 11.61 -25.31
N LYS A 190 -16.32 12.76 -25.99
CA LYS A 190 -15.64 12.97 -27.27
C LYS A 190 -14.12 13.05 -27.09
N TYR A 191 -13.65 13.70 -26.04
CA TYR A 191 -12.23 13.75 -25.67
C TYR A 191 -11.67 12.34 -25.45
N VAL A 192 -12.35 11.49 -24.67
CA VAL A 192 -11.95 10.08 -24.48
C VAL A 192 -11.93 9.34 -25.82
N TYR A 193 -12.90 9.57 -26.69
CA TYR A 193 -12.95 8.93 -28.00
C TYR A 193 -11.80 9.37 -28.92
N ASP A 194 -11.55 10.66 -29.04
CA ASP A 194 -10.57 11.22 -29.97
C ASP A 194 -9.13 11.01 -29.47
N LYS A 195 -8.86 11.29 -28.20
CA LYS A 195 -7.51 11.31 -27.63
C LYS A 195 -7.05 9.95 -27.12
N TRP A 196 -7.96 9.20 -26.50
CA TRP A 196 -7.61 7.96 -25.81
C TRP A 196 -7.96 6.71 -26.61
N ALA A 197 -9.11 6.70 -27.27
CA ALA A 197 -9.50 5.61 -28.16
C ALA A 197 -9.03 5.83 -29.61
N GLU A 198 -8.50 7.01 -29.95
CA GLU A 198 -8.01 7.35 -31.29
C GLU A 198 -9.04 7.06 -32.40
N GLY A 199 -10.32 7.28 -32.11
CA GLY A 199 -11.41 7.04 -33.04
C GLY A 199 -11.76 5.56 -33.29
N HIS A 200 -11.25 4.63 -32.49
CA HIS A 200 -11.57 3.21 -32.64
C HIS A 200 -12.95 2.85 -32.06
N GLY A 201 -13.70 2.06 -32.83
CA GLY A 201 -15.06 1.66 -32.46
C GLY A 201 -16.10 2.77 -32.70
N ARG A 202 -17.33 2.58 -32.20
CA ARG A 202 -18.40 3.57 -32.35
C ARG A 202 -18.35 4.65 -31.27
N TYR A 203 -18.05 4.24 -30.04
CA TYR A 203 -17.84 5.10 -28.86
C TYR A 203 -17.15 4.30 -27.75
N PRO A 204 -16.49 4.97 -26.79
CA PRO A 204 -15.77 4.30 -25.71
C PRO A 204 -16.69 3.52 -24.75
N SER A 205 -16.17 2.43 -24.17
CA SER A 205 -16.92 1.63 -23.19
C SER A 205 -17.06 2.35 -21.85
N THR A 206 -18.07 1.97 -21.04
CA THR A 206 -18.24 2.50 -19.68
C THR A 206 -16.99 2.32 -18.83
N GLY A 207 -16.34 1.15 -18.90
CA GLY A 207 -15.11 0.88 -18.15
C GLY A 207 -13.96 1.82 -18.54
N PHE A 208 -13.77 2.06 -19.84
CA PHE A 208 -12.73 2.98 -20.30
C PHE A 208 -13.05 4.43 -19.89
N ILE A 209 -14.29 4.89 -20.08
CA ILE A 209 -14.71 6.24 -19.66
C ILE A 209 -14.53 6.42 -18.16
N THR A 210 -14.89 5.44 -17.34
CA THR A 210 -14.72 5.52 -15.87
C THR A 210 -13.25 5.57 -15.47
N LEU A 211 -12.37 4.83 -16.16
CA LEU A 211 -10.93 4.93 -15.94
C LEU A 211 -10.45 6.36 -16.21
N LEU A 212 -10.77 6.93 -17.37
CA LEU A 212 -10.36 8.30 -17.73
C LEU A 212 -11.01 9.35 -16.83
N PHE A 213 -12.25 9.13 -16.38
CA PHE A 213 -12.90 9.97 -15.39
C PHE A 213 -12.12 9.99 -14.07
N ALA A 214 -11.75 8.82 -13.56
CA ALA A 214 -10.92 8.70 -12.37
C ALA A 214 -9.57 9.41 -12.54
N LEU A 215 -8.96 9.34 -13.73
CA LEU A 215 -7.71 10.08 -14.00
C LEU A 215 -7.83 11.60 -13.79
N HIS A 216 -9.02 12.19 -13.92
CA HIS A 216 -9.19 13.63 -13.79
C HIS A 216 -9.73 14.08 -12.42
N ILE A 217 -10.37 13.18 -11.64
CA ILE A 217 -10.98 13.54 -10.36
C ILE A 217 -10.20 13.04 -9.13
N CYS A 218 -9.06 12.40 -9.31
CA CYS A 218 -8.21 11.86 -8.25
C CYS A 218 -6.89 12.67 -8.19
N ASP A 219 -6.28 12.82 -7.02
CA ASP A 219 -5.39 13.97 -6.77
C ASP A 219 -4.06 13.99 -7.52
N GLU A 220 -3.64 15.25 -7.67
CA GLU A 220 -2.32 15.84 -7.86
C GLU A 220 -2.23 17.13 -7.01
N PRO A 221 -1.09 17.44 -6.38
CA PRO A 221 -0.62 18.83 -6.23
C PRO A 221 0.49 19.13 -7.25
N THR A 222 0.27 20.10 -8.12
CA THR A 222 1.38 20.82 -8.78
C THR A 222 1.78 22.00 -7.92
N TYR A 223 2.90 21.91 -7.22
CA TYR A 223 3.68 23.10 -6.86
C TYR A 223 4.96 23.06 -7.68
N THR A 224 5.02 23.85 -8.74
CA THR A 224 6.28 24.12 -9.44
C THR A 224 7.10 25.09 -8.58
N ASP A 225 8.02 24.56 -7.79
CA ASP A 225 9.18 25.34 -7.36
C ASP A 225 10.23 25.27 -8.49
N PRO A 226 10.59 26.39 -9.14
CA PRO A 226 11.60 26.41 -10.20
C PRO A 226 13.02 26.03 -9.74
N SER A 227 13.25 25.77 -8.45
CA SER A 227 14.59 25.56 -7.89
C SER A 227 15.05 24.10 -7.73
N ILE A 228 14.20 23.09 -7.99
CA ILE A 228 14.59 21.68 -7.83
C ILE A 228 14.06 20.81 -8.99
N PRO A 229 14.89 20.45 -9.99
CA PRO A 229 14.50 19.52 -11.04
C PRO A 229 14.76 18.06 -10.64
N GLY A 230 13.73 17.22 -10.76
CA GLY A 230 13.86 15.77 -10.89
C GLY A 230 13.62 14.97 -9.61
N LEU A 231 12.37 14.54 -9.39
CA LEU A 231 12.10 13.32 -8.63
C LEU A 231 11.04 12.52 -9.39
N TYR A 232 11.50 11.48 -10.07
CA TYR A 232 10.67 10.56 -10.86
C TYR A 232 10.16 9.46 -9.93
N PHE A 233 8.85 9.27 -9.83
CA PHE A 233 8.28 8.07 -9.20
C PHE A 233 7.99 7.03 -10.28
N ASN A 234 8.91 6.08 -10.46
CA ASN A 234 8.66 4.86 -11.23
C ASN A 234 7.77 3.91 -10.40
N LEU A 235 6.69 3.43 -11.00
CA LEU A 235 5.79 2.43 -10.41
C LEU A 235 6.37 1.02 -10.59
N ASN A 236 7.48 0.82 -9.88
CA ASN A 236 8.07 -0.43 -9.42
C ASN A 236 9.18 0.07 -8.48
N ILE A 237 8.85 0.28 -7.20
CA ILE A 237 9.88 0.55 -6.19
C ILE A 237 10.64 -0.75 -6.05
N CYS A 238 11.69 -0.92 -6.87
CA CYS A 238 12.69 -1.95 -6.64
C CYS A 238 13.70 -1.34 -5.67
N VAL A 239 13.74 -1.85 -4.44
CA VAL A 239 14.72 -1.40 -3.42
C VAL A 239 16.14 -1.40 -4.00
N ALA A 240 16.46 -2.43 -4.80
CA ALA A 240 17.76 -2.63 -5.44
C ALA A 240 18.11 -1.63 -6.56
N ASP A 241 17.21 -0.75 -7.00
CA ASP A 241 17.50 0.24 -8.04
C ASP A 241 18.41 1.36 -7.52
N ARG A 242 19.71 1.23 -7.74
CA ARG A 242 20.74 2.15 -7.22
C ARG A 242 20.82 3.48 -7.97
N GLU A 243 20.33 3.55 -9.21
CA GLU A 243 20.58 4.69 -10.10
C GLU A 243 19.79 5.94 -9.68
N ASN A 244 18.76 5.76 -8.85
CA ASN A 244 17.85 6.83 -8.46
C ASN A 244 18.22 7.55 -7.15
N SER A 245 19.30 7.14 -6.45
CA SER A 245 19.73 7.81 -5.20
C SER A 245 21.20 7.60 -4.86
N ASN A 246 21.99 8.68 -4.86
CA ASN A 246 23.39 8.65 -4.41
C ASN A 246 23.48 8.33 -2.90
N TRP A 247 22.60 8.94 -2.09
CA TRP A 247 22.57 8.74 -0.64
C TRP A 247 22.34 7.26 -0.27
N PHE A 248 21.42 6.60 -0.97
CA PHE A 248 21.16 5.17 -0.78
C PHE A 248 22.33 4.34 -1.30
N SER A 249 22.85 4.66 -2.49
CA SER A 249 23.92 3.89 -3.14
C SER A 249 25.25 3.88 -2.40
N GLU A 250 25.55 4.94 -1.65
CA GLU A 250 26.72 5.02 -0.76
C GLU A 250 26.58 4.10 0.47
N ARG A 251 25.35 3.84 0.92
CA ARG A 251 25.06 3.06 2.13
C ARG A 251 24.79 1.60 1.82
N TYR A 252 24.09 1.31 0.73
CA TYR A 252 23.67 -0.03 0.33
C TYR A 252 24.83 -0.85 -0.24
N ASN A 253 25.16 -1.97 0.42
CA ASN A 253 26.15 -2.94 -0.04
C ASN A 253 25.46 -4.28 -0.36
N PRO A 254 25.27 -4.64 -1.64
CA PRO A 254 24.58 -5.89 -2.00
C PRO A 254 25.34 -7.17 -1.63
N ASN A 255 26.64 -7.06 -1.30
CA ASN A 255 27.50 -8.22 -1.06
C ASN A 255 27.73 -8.51 0.43
N VAL A 256 27.11 -7.75 1.33
CA VAL A 256 27.23 -8.00 2.77
C VAL A 256 26.52 -9.31 3.13
N PRO A 257 27.16 -10.25 3.87
CA PRO A 257 26.51 -11.48 4.27
C PRO A 257 25.41 -11.18 5.30
N ILE A 258 24.15 -11.48 4.97
CA ILE A 258 23.01 -11.26 5.88
C ILE A 258 22.96 -12.36 6.94
N LEU A 259 23.20 -13.61 6.53
CA LEU A 259 23.09 -14.80 7.37
C LEU A 259 24.45 -15.41 7.67
N LEU A 260 24.61 -15.91 8.89
CA LEU A 260 25.74 -16.71 9.31
C LEU A 260 25.61 -18.13 8.76
N THR A 261 26.69 -18.62 8.14
CA THR A 261 26.87 -19.97 7.62
C THR A 261 28.22 -20.50 8.08
N SER A 262 28.45 -21.81 7.97
CA SER A 262 29.75 -22.42 8.29
C SER A 262 30.87 -21.90 7.38
N THR A 263 30.53 -21.43 6.18
CA THR A 263 31.49 -20.94 5.18
C THR A 263 31.88 -19.48 5.35
N ASN A 264 31.03 -18.66 6.00
CA ASN A 264 31.28 -17.23 6.23
C ASN A 264 31.51 -16.88 7.72
N SER A 265 31.55 -17.87 8.62
CA SER A 265 31.63 -17.62 10.06
C SER A 265 32.95 -17.06 10.59
N LEU A 266 33.99 -16.93 9.76
CA LEU A 266 35.25 -16.34 10.21
C LEU A 266 35.14 -14.81 10.20
N LEU A 267 34.95 -14.21 11.37
CA LEU A 267 34.86 -12.76 11.50
C LEU A 267 36.23 -12.09 11.35
N ASN A 268 36.26 -10.97 10.62
CA ASN A 268 37.41 -10.05 10.64
C ASN A 268 37.65 -9.55 12.08
N ALA A 269 38.91 -9.38 12.48
CA ALA A 269 39.29 -8.89 13.81
C ALA A 269 38.57 -7.59 14.24
N ASN A 270 38.34 -6.66 13.30
CA ASN A 270 37.58 -5.42 13.57
C ASN A 270 36.10 -5.73 13.87
N VAL A 271 35.49 -6.64 13.13
CA VAL A 271 34.10 -7.06 13.34
C VAL A 271 33.98 -7.81 14.68
N SER A 272 34.86 -8.78 14.95
CA SER A 272 34.88 -9.55 16.20
C SER A 272 35.03 -8.63 17.41
N SER A 273 36.04 -7.74 17.39
CA SER A 273 36.31 -6.83 18.51
C SER A 273 35.17 -5.84 18.76
N TRP A 274 34.54 -5.32 17.71
CA TRP A 274 33.40 -4.43 17.86
C TRP A 274 32.17 -5.17 18.40
N TRP A 275 31.86 -6.34 17.81
CA TRP A 275 30.67 -7.12 18.15
C TRP A 275 30.73 -7.67 19.57
N GLU A 276 31.88 -8.22 20.00
CA GLU A 276 32.09 -8.67 21.39
C GLU A 276 32.05 -7.52 22.40
N GLY A 277 32.33 -6.29 21.96
CA GLY A 277 32.22 -5.07 22.76
C GLY A 277 30.78 -4.58 22.98
N LEU A 278 29.81 -5.07 22.21
CA LEU A 278 28.41 -4.64 22.32
C LEU A 278 27.80 -5.01 23.66
N GLN A 279 28.01 -6.24 24.11
CA GLN A 279 27.54 -6.74 25.40
C GLN A 279 28.58 -7.67 26.00
N TYR A 280 29.41 -7.14 26.91
CA TYR A 280 30.44 -7.92 27.58
C TYR A 280 29.82 -9.05 28.41
N SER A 281 30.23 -10.28 28.15
CA SER A 281 29.85 -11.46 28.93
C SER A 281 31.12 -12.23 29.31
N PRO A 282 31.50 -12.28 30.60
CA PRO A 282 32.76 -12.89 31.04
C PRO A 282 32.85 -14.40 30.77
N ASP A 283 31.70 -15.07 30.60
CA ASP A 283 31.59 -16.52 30.37
C ASP A 283 31.14 -16.86 28.93
N SER A 284 31.33 -15.96 27.97
CA SER A 284 30.82 -16.06 26.60
C SER A 284 31.34 -17.27 25.80
N GLY A 285 32.41 -17.94 26.25
CA GLY A 285 33.03 -19.06 25.54
C GLY A 285 33.73 -18.64 24.23
N ASN A 286 34.38 -19.60 23.57
CA ASN A 286 35.06 -19.34 22.30
C ASN A 286 34.04 -19.29 21.15
N TYR A 287 33.94 -18.15 20.45
CA TYR A 287 33.00 -17.96 19.33
C TYR A 287 33.10 -19.06 18.27
N THR A 288 34.31 -19.43 17.84
CA THR A 288 34.52 -20.46 16.82
C THR A 288 34.01 -21.83 17.28
N GLU A 289 34.23 -22.18 18.54
CA GLU A 289 33.71 -23.44 19.10
C GLU A 289 32.19 -23.47 19.16
N VAL A 290 31.56 -22.33 19.51
CA VAL A 290 30.10 -22.20 19.56
C VAL A 290 29.49 -22.31 18.17
N VAL A 291 30.09 -21.66 17.16
CA VAL A 291 29.60 -21.75 15.78
C VAL A 291 29.77 -23.17 15.21
N ASN A 292 30.86 -23.86 15.52
CA ASN A 292 31.04 -25.26 15.11
C ASN A 292 29.98 -26.20 15.69
N GLN A 293 29.42 -25.88 16.86
CA GLN A 293 28.30 -26.62 17.46
C GLN A 293 26.93 -26.24 16.88
N LEU A 294 26.82 -25.06 16.26
CA LEU A 294 25.57 -24.50 15.75
C LEU A 294 25.08 -25.20 14.47
N PHE A 295 25.92 -25.29 13.44
CA PHE A 295 25.54 -25.78 12.11
C PHE A 295 25.24 -27.28 12.00
N PRO A 296 25.68 -28.16 12.92
CA PRO A 296 25.12 -29.50 13.03
C PRO A 296 23.64 -29.55 13.47
N LEU A 297 23.13 -28.48 14.10
CA LEU A 297 21.78 -28.42 14.66
C LEU A 297 20.77 -27.67 13.78
N PHE A 298 21.23 -26.68 13.01
CA PHE A 298 20.40 -25.76 12.25
C PHE A 298 20.84 -25.68 10.78
N PRO A 299 19.96 -25.26 9.86
CA PRO A 299 20.29 -25.12 8.44
C PRO A 299 21.53 -24.25 8.19
N ASP A 300 22.43 -24.78 7.38
CA ASP A 300 23.67 -24.13 6.94
C ASP A 300 23.57 -23.69 5.48
N LYS A 301 22.58 -22.84 5.16
CA LYS A 301 22.31 -22.38 3.79
C LYS A 301 21.73 -20.96 3.78
N GLU A 302 22.05 -20.21 2.73
CA GLU A 302 21.33 -18.98 2.39
C GLU A 302 19.98 -19.33 1.72
N HIS A 303 18.89 -18.80 2.28
CA HIS A 303 17.52 -19.18 1.92
C HIS A 303 16.80 -18.21 0.96
N TYR A 304 17.47 -17.17 0.46
CA TYR A 304 16.82 -16.06 -0.28
C TYR A 304 17.15 -16.00 -1.78
N SER A 305 17.62 -17.09 -2.37
CA SER A 305 18.16 -17.18 -3.74
C SER A 305 17.12 -17.36 -4.88
N ASP A 306 15.83 -17.25 -4.58
CA ASP A 306 14.71 -17.28 -5.54
C ASP A 306 14.39 -15.91 -6.17
N ALA A 307 15.32 -14.96 -6.10
CA ALA A 307 15.25 -13.70 -6.83
C ALA A 307 15.28 -13.97 -8.35
N SER A 308 14.33 -13.40 -9.08
CA SER A 308 14.21 -13.53 -10.54
C SER A 308 13.68 -12.22 -11.13
N PRO A 309 14.09 -11.81 -12.34
CA PRO A 309 13.52 -10.66 -13.04
C PRO A 309 11.98 -10.72 -13.18
N ASP A 310 11.41 -11.93 -13.15
CA ASP A 310 9.96 -12.18 -13.30
C ASP A 310 9.19 -12.20 -11.98
N ARG A 311 9.85 -11.99 -10.84
CA ARG A 311 9.23 -12.04 -9.51
C ARG A 311 9.63 -10.80 -8.68
N CYS A 312 8.63 -10.01 -8.31
CA CYS A 312 8.76 -8.94 -7.32
C CYS A 312 8.36 -9.49 -5.95
N ARG A 313 9.32 -9.61 -5.02
CA ARG A 313 9.06 -10.01 -3.63
C ARG A 313 8.66 -8.81 -2.81
N THR A 314 7.45 -8.87 -2.28
CA THR A 314 6.89 -7.84 -1.40
C THR A 314 7.07 -8.21 0.07
N CYS A 315 7.45 -7.23 0.90
CA CYS A 315 7.68 -7.43 2.31
C CYS A 315 6.96 -6.41 3.18
N ALA A 316 6.24 -6.89 4.19
CA ALA A 316 5.75 -6.08 5.30
C ALA A 316 6.68 -6.24 6.51
N VAL A 317 7.27 -5.14 6.96
CA VAL A 317 8.03 -5.06 8.22
C VAL A 317 7.12 -4.48 9.28
N VAL A 318 6.73 -5.31 10.26
CA VAL A 318 5.76 -4.94 11.30
C VAL A 318 6.49 -4.75 12.62
N GLY A 319 6.61 -3.49 13.02
CA GLY A 319 7.10 -3.07 14.32
C GLY A 319 6.04 -3.22 15.41
N ASN A 320 6.37 -2.74 16.61
CA ASN A 320 5.53 -2.95 17.80
C ASN A 320 4.81 -1.69 18.29
N SER A 321 4.89 -0.56 17.57
CA SER A 321 4.27 0.70 18.01
C SER A 321 2.75 0.62 18.14
N GLY A 322 2.21 1.26 19.16
CA GLY A 322 0.78 1.44 19.39
C GLY A 322 0.04 2.19 18.28
N ASN A 323 0.75 2.90 17.39
CA ASN A 323 0.13 3.64 16.28
C ASN A 323 -0.65 2.74 15.29
N ILE A 324 -0.37 1.44 15.31
CA ILE A 324 -1.03 0.47 14.46
C ILE A 324 -2.46 0.16 14.92
N LEU A 325 -2.82 0.43 16.18
CA LEU A 325 -4.16 0.16 16.69
C LEU A 325 -5.23 1.01 16.00
N GLY A 326 -6.34 0.40 15.60
CA GLY A 326 -7.43 1.05 14.86
C GLY A 326 -7.14 1.28 13.37
N SER A 327 -5.93 0.96 12.89
CA SER A 327 -5.53 1.17 11.49
C SER A 327 -6.20 0.26 10.49
N HIS A 328 -6.61 -0.92 10.94
CA HIS A 328 -7.18 -1.97 10.10
C HIS A 328 -6.23 -2.39 8.96
N TYR A 329 -4.91 -2.26 9.16
CA TYR A 329 -3.89 -2.67 8.19
C TYR A 329 -3.74 -4.18 8.07
N GLY A 330 -4.39 -4.99 8.92
CA GLY A 330 -4.17 -6.43 8.96
C GLY A 330 -4.30 -7.15 7.61
N PRO A 331 -5.37 -6.93 6.83
CA PRO A 331 -5.49 -7.47 5.49
C PRO A 331 -4.38 -7.00 4.54
N LEU A 332 -3.95 -5.74 4.64
CA LEU A 332 -2.88 -5.19 3.80
C LEU A 332 -1.53 -5.81 4.15
N ILE A 333 -1.24 -6.00 5.43
CA ILE A 333 -0.02 -6.68 5.91
C ILE A 333 0.02 -8.12 5.37
N ASP A 334 -1.09 -8.86 5.50
CA ASP A 334 -1.16 -10.27 5.13
C ASP A 334 -1.06 -10.54 3.60
N LEU A 335 -1.26 -9.51 2.76
CA LEU A 335 -1.08 -9.59 1.30
C LEU A 335 0.39 -9.74 0.86
N HIS A 336 1.36 -9.31 1.68
CA HIS A 336 2.77 -9.33 1.31
C HIS A 336 3.33 -10.75 1.26
N ASP A 337 4.29 -11.03 0.38
CA ASP A 337 4.93 -12.36 0.29
C ASP A 337 5.55 -12.73 1.63
N PHE A 338 6.37 -11.84 2.18
CA PHE A 338 6.96 -11.96 3.51
C PHE A 338 6.37 -10.94 4.47
N VAL A 339 6.02 -11.42 5.66
CA VAL A 339 5.70 -10.61 6.82
C VAL A 339 6.77 -10.86 7.87
N LEU A 340 7.58 -9.84 8.14
CA LEU A 340 8.67 -9.83 9.10
C LEU A 340 8.18 -9.15 10.38
N ARG A 341 8.18 -9.89 11.49
CA ARG A 341 7.77 -9.36 12.80
C ARG A 341 8.93 -9.43 13.78
N ILE A 342 8.95 -8.52 14.73
CA ILE A 342 10.03 -8.42 15.71
C ILE A 342 9.55 -8.76 17.12
N ASN A 343 10.46 -9.29 17.94
CA ASN A 343 10.29 -9.41 19.39
C ASN A 343 9.00 -10.18 19.76
N LYS A 344 8.36 -9.76 20.85
CA LYS A 344 7.13 -10.35 21.41
C LYS A 344 5.82 -9.78 20.82
N GLY A 345 5.85 -9.16 19.65
CA GLY A 345 4.64 -8.57 19.04
C GLY A 345 3.51 -9.59 18.86
N LEU A 346 2.34 -9.37 19.44
CA LEU A 346 1.22 -10.31 19.36
C LEU A 346 0.42 -10.16 18.05
N THR A 347 0.02 -11.27 17.44
CA THR A 347 -0.96 -11.26 16.34
C THR A 347 -2.35 -11.63 16.85
N GLU A 348 -2.44 -12.60 17.76
CA GLU A 348 -3.69 -13.06 18.34
C GLU A 348 -4.41 -11.94 19.10
N GLY A 349 -5.65 -11.65 18.72
CA GLY A 349 -6.46 -10.57 19.27
C GLY A 349 -6.22 -9.20 18.64
N TYR A 350 -5.24 -9.07 17.74
CA TYR A 350 -4.88 -7.82 17.05
C TYR A 350 -4.93 -7.95 15.51
N GLU A 351 -5.42 -9.08 14.98
CA GLU A 351 -5.31 -9.46 13.57
C GLU A 351 -5.91 -8.43 12.63
N LYS A 352 -6.96 -7.71 13.07
CA LYS A 352 -7.59 -6.64 12.29
C LYS A 352 -6.58 -5.56 11.92
N ASP A 353 -5.69 -5.21 12.85
CA ASP A 353 -4.76 -4.10 12.72
C ASP A 353 -3.36 -4.55 12.31
N VAL A 354 -2.89 -5.69 12.84
CA VAL A 354 -1.50 -6.15 12.62
C VAL A 354 -1.40 -7.34 11.68
N GLY A 355 -2.52 -7.94 11.28
CA GLY A 355 -2.55 -9.13 10.42
C GLY A 355 -2.29 -10.43 11.19
N SER A 356 -2.53 -11.55 10.52
CA SER A 356 -2.39 -12.91 11.07
C SER A 356 -1.16 -13.65 10.52
N LYS A 357 -0.65 -13.24 9.35
CA LYS A 357 0.47 -13.88 8.67
C LYS A 357 1.79 -13.50 9.35
N THR A 358 2.65 -14.48 9.57
CA THR A 358 4.06 -14.28 9.95
C THR A 358 4.90 -15.24 9.13
N THR A 359 5.94 -14.74 8.48
CA THR A 359 6.88 -15.58 7.71
C THR A 359 8.23 -15.69 8.39
N HIS A 360 8.66 -14.60 9.02
CA HIS A 360 9.91 -14.48 9.74
C HIS A 360 9.65 -13.73 11.04
N ARG A 361 10.16 -14.27 12.14
CA ARG A 361 10.16 -13.61 13.44
C ARG A 361 11.59 -13.41 13.90
N ILE A 362 11.98 -12.15 14.03
CA ILE A 362 13.32 -11.71 14.40
C ILE A 362 13.34 -11.53 15.91
N VAL A 363 14.24 -12.27 16.58
CA VAL A 363 14.30 -12.33 18.04
C VAL A 363 15.74 -12.40 18.54
N TYR A 364 15.91 -12.08 19.82
CA TYR A 364 17.09 -12.34 20.64
C TYR A 364 16.60 -12.92 21.99
N PRO A 365 17.44 -13.61 22.78
CA PRO A 365 16.99 -14.42 23.92
C PRO A 365 16.03 -13.70 24.88
N GLU A 366 16.32 -12.45 25.19
CA GLU A 366 15.57 -11.60 26.12
C GLU A 366 14.19 -11.16 25.58
N SER A 367 13.97 -11.28 24.27
CA SER A 367 12.74 -10.90 23.58
C SER A 367 12.13 -12.04 22.76
N ALA A 368 12.51 -13.28 23.07
CA ALA A 368 12.05 -14.48 22.39
C ALA A 368 10.62 -14.89 22.80
N MET A 369 9.93 -15.57 21.89
CA MET A 369 8.63 -16.20 22.14
C MET A 369 8.44 -17.44 21.25
N ASP A 370 7.51 -18.29 21.64
CA ASP A 370 7.13 -19.47 20.86
C ASP A 370 6.55 -19.09 19.49
N LEU A 371 6.87 -19.91 18.49
CA LEU A 371 6.51 -19.74 17.09
C LEU A 371 5.72 -20.95 16.58
N ASP A 372 4.86 -20.72 15.59
CA ASP A 372 4.24 -21.80 14.83
C ASP A 372 5.27 -22.50 13.91
N SER A 373 4.93 -23.68 13.43
CA SER A 373 5.85 -24.50 12.61
C SER A 373 6.16 -23.92 11.21
N SER A 374 5.38 -22.94 10.76
CA SER A 374 5.53 -22.32 9.44
C SER A 374 6.46 -21.11 9.45
N THR A 375 6.61 -20.45 10.60
CA THR A 375 7.45 -19.25 10.79
C THR A 375 8.94 -19.58 10.89
N HIS A 376 9.77 -18.80 10.21
CA HIS A 376 11.23 -18.83 10.37
C HIS A 376 11.64 -18.02 11.60
N LEU A 377 12.47 -18.62 12.45
CA LEU A 377 13.12 -17.92 13.55
C LEU A 377 14.42 -17.30 13.02
N MET A 378 14.56 -15.99 13.14
CA MET A 378 15.80 -15.30 12.81
C MET A 378 16.42 -14.73 14.08
N LEU A 379 17.54 -15.32 14.53
CA LEU A 379 18.26 -14.87 15.71
C LEU A 379 19.09 -13.62 15.35
N LEU A 380 18.95 -12.55 16.14
CA LEU A 380 19.88 -11.43 16.21
C LEU A 380 20.85 -11.64 17.36
N PRO A 381 22.08 -12.11 17.12
CA PRO A 381 23.05 -12.33 18.19
C PRO A 381 23.79 -11.02 18.50
N PHE A 382 23.63 -10.49 19.71
CA PHE A 382 24.37 -9.33 20.22
C PHE A 382 25.57 -9.72 21.09
N LYS A 383 25.69 -11.01 21.42
CA LYS A 383 26.79 -11.63 22.17
C LYS A 383 26.87 -13.13 21.85
N VAL A 384 28.03 -13.74 22.08
CA VAL A 384 28.24 -15.20 21.88
C VAL A 384 27.22 -16.03 22.69
N LEU A 385 26.86 -15.56 23.89
CA LEU A 385 25.87 -16.20 24.75
C LEU A 385 24.49 -16.32 24.08
N ASP A 386 24.13 -15.47 23.11
CA ASP A 386 22.86 -15.58 22.40
C ASP A 386 22.84 -16.78 21.45
N ILE A 387 23.99 -17.09 20.83
CA ILE A 387 24.16 -18.26 19.97
C ILE A 387 24.17 -19.53 20.84
N GLN A 388 24.84 -19.48 22.00
CA GLN A 388 24.81 -20.58 22.98
C GLN A 388 23.40 -20.81 23.53
N TRP A 389 22.64 -19.74 23.79
CA TRP A 389 21.24 -19.82 24.22
C TRP A 389 20.41 -20.55 23.18
N LEU A 390 20.56 -20.23 21.89
CA LEU A 390 19.85 -20.91 20.82
C LEU A 390 20.16 -22.42 20.80
N ILE A 391 21.44 -22.80 20.91
CA ILE A 391 21.85 -24.21 21.03
C ILE A 391 21.18 -24.86 22.27
N SER A 392 21.30 -24.23 23.43
CA SER A 392 20.73 -24.69 24.70
C SER A 392 19.20 -24.86 24.61
N ALA A 393 18.48 -23.89 24.05
CA ALA A 393 17.02 -23.86 24.01
C ALA A 393 16.42 -25.04 23.21
N PHE A 394 17.16 -25.55 22.22
CA PHE A 394 16.81 -26.72 21.42
C PHE A 394 17.40 -28.04 21.94
N THR A 395 18.33 -27.99 22.91
CA THR A 395 19.05 -29.17 23.41
C THR A 395 18.94 -29.30 24.93
N THR A 396 19.88 -28.70 25.68
CA THR A 396 20.12 -28.94 27.10
C THR A 396 19.17 -28.18 28.01
N LYS A 397 18.64 -27.04 27.56
CA LYS A 397 17.73 -26.15 28.30
C LYS A 397 18.33 -25.58 29.60
N ASN A 398 19.64 -25.39 29.62
CA ASN A 398 20.38 -24.96 30.82
C ASN A 398 20.56 -23.44 30.93
N ILE A 399 20.52 -22.72 29.81
CA ILE A 399 20.64 -21.25 29.82
C ILE A 399 19.27 -20.65 30.10
N THR A 400 19.07 -20.19 31.33
CA THR A 400 17.83 -19.54 31.80
C THR A 400 18.03 -18.06 32.14
N HIS A 401 19.26 -17.57 32.05
CA HIS A 401 19.63 -16.21 32.43
C HIS A 401 20.78 -15.69 31.56
N THR A 402 20.67 -14.43 31.13
CA THR A 402 21.75 -13.65 30.51
C THR A 402 22.13 -12.49 31.44
N TYR A 403 21.80 -11.25 31.10
CA TYR A 403 21.71 -10.14 32.05
C TYR A 403 20.32 -10.02 32.68
N MET A 404 19.36 -10.79 32.17
CA MET A 404 18.00 -10.95 32.69
C MET A 404 17.53 -12.39 32.44
N GLU A 405 16.37 -12.76 32.99
CA GLU A 405 15.78 -14.06 32.74
C GLU A 405 15.42 -14.23 31.26
N VAL A 406 15.74 -15.40 30.71
CA VAL A 406 15.43 -15.79 29.33
C VAL A 406 14.76 -17.17 29.31
N PRO A 407 13.91 -17.46 28.31
CA PRO A 407 13.28 -18.78 28.21
C PRO A 407 14.32 -19.89 28.11
N SER A 408 14.21 -20.93 28.93
CA SER A 408 15.10 -22.09 28.87
C SER A 408 14.89 -22.96 27.63
N THR A 409 13.77 -22.79 26.93
CA THR A 409 13.41 -23.49 25.70
C THR A 409 12.55 -22.59 24.82
N ILE A 410 12.45 -22.92 23.54
CA ILE A 410 11.60 -22.24 22.56
C ILE A 410 10.92 -23.27 21.67
N LYS A 411 9.61 -23.12 21.47
CA LYS A 411 8.88 -23.88 20.45
C LYS A 411 9.07 -23.18 19.11
N ALA A 412 9.96 -23.69 18.28
CA ALA A 412 10.13 -23.25 16.90
C ALA A 412 10.58 -24.43 16.02
N ASN A 413 10.38 -24.32 14.71
CA ASN A 413 10.84 -25.35 13.78
C ASN A 413 12.36 -25.21 13.59
N LYS A 414 13.13 -26.19 14.09
CA LYS A 414 14.60 -26.20 13.98
C LYS A 414 15.12 -26.08 12.54
N ASP A 415 14.36 -26.60 11.56
CA ASP A 415 14.73 -26.60 10.15
C ASP A 415 14.42 -25.24 9.46
N LYS A 416 13.94 -24.26 10.24
CA LYS A 416 13.62 -22.90 9.82
C LYS A 416 14.30 -21.84 10.71
N VAL A 417 15.39 -22.23 11.37
CA VAL A 417 16.20 -21.32 12.18
C VAL A 417 17.29 -20.70 11.31
N MET A 418 17.44 -19.39 11.43
CA MET A 418 18.45 -18.58 10.76
C MET A 418 19.17 -17.70 11.79
N ILE A 419 20.42 -17.37 11.53
CA ILE A 419 21.24 -16.54 12.41
C ILE A 419 21.74 -15.36 11.59
N VAL A 420 21.48 -14.14 12.05
CA VAL A 420 21.97 -12.93 11.39
C VAL A 420 23.49 -12.82 11.62
N HIS A 421 24.21 -12.51 10.55
CA HIS A 421 25.65 -12.41 10.57
C HIS A 421 26.12 -11.19 11.38
N PRO A 422 27.08 -11.30 12.32
CA PRO A 422 27.61 -10.16 13.06
C PRO A 422 28.15 -9.02 12.19
N GLU A 423 28.77 -9.34 11.05
CA GLU A 423 29.19 -8.35 10.05
C GLU A 423 28.00 -7.56 9.47
N PHE A 424 26.83 -8.17 9.28
CA PHE A 424 25.63 -7.46 8.85
C PHE A 424 25.20 -6.42 9.88
N ILE A 425 25.19 -6.80 11.17
CA ILE A 425 24.84 -5.89 12.26
C ILE A 425 25.81 -4.70 12.29
N LYS A 426 27.11 -4.96 12.12
CA LYS A 426 28.12 -3.89 12.03
C LYS A 426 27.93 -3.02 10.79
N TYR A 427 27.63 -3.62 9.64
CA TYR A 427 27.33 -2.91 8.41
C TYR A 427 26.13 -1.96 8.59
N VAL A 428 25.06 -2.40 9.25
CA VAL A 428 23.92 -1.53 9.58
C VAL A 428 24.36 -0.38 10.49
N TYR A 429 25.19 -0.67 11.50
CA TYR A 429 25.72 0.35 12.40
C TYR A 429 26.57 1.41 11.68
N ASP A 430 27.52 0.98 10.85
CA ASP A 430 28.46 1.87 10.17
C ASP A 430 27.78 2.66 9.04
N ASN A 431 27.01 1.99 8.17
CA ASN A 431 26.52 2.57 6.93
C ASN A 431 25.14 3.21 7.06
N TRP A 432 24.28 2.70 7.94
CA TRP A 432 22.89 3.16 8.05
C TRP A 432 22.63 3.95 9.32
N ALA A 433 23.25 3.57 10.44
CA ALA A 433 23.18 4.32 11.69
C ALA A 433 24.33 5.34 11.87
N GLU A 434 25.31 5.36 10.96
CA GLU A 434 26.46 6.28 10.97
C GLU A 434 27.19 6.34 12.32
N GLY A 435 27.27 5.20 13.01
CA GLY A 435 27.92 5.11 14.31
C GLY A 435 27.13 5.70 15.50
N HIS A 436 25.86 6.09 15.31
CA HIS A 436 25.03 6.64 16.41
C HIS A 436 24.64 5.56 17.43
N ALA A 437 24.62 5.98 18.71
CA ALA A 437 24.43 5.12 19.87
C ALA A 437 25.38 3.90 19.90
N ARG A 438 25.01 2.84 20.62
CA ARG A 438 25.88 1.68 20.85
C ARG A 438 25.76 0.62 19.76
N TYR A 439 24.53 0.36 19.30
CA TYR A 439 24.18 -0.55 18.20
C TYR A 439 22.75 -0.24 17.73
N PRO A 440 22.35 -0.67 16.52
CA PRO A 440 21.01 -0.37 16.00
C PRO A 440 19.91 -1.21 16.65
N SER A 441 18.67 -0.70 16.63
CA SER A 441 17.50 -1.38 17.18
C SER A 441 17.08 -2.60 16.35
N THR A 442 16.33 -3.52 16.96
CA THR A 442 15.78 -4.68 16.24
C THR A 442 14.86 -4.27 15.09
N GLY A 443 14.07 -3.21 15.26
CA GLY A 443 13.21 -2.69 14.20
C GLY A 443 14.03 -2.18 13.01
N PHE A 444 15.06 -1.39 13.28
CA PHE A 444 15.92 -0.85 12.23
C PHE A 444 16.74 -1.95 11.52
N LEU A 445 17.32 -2.90 12.27
CA LEU A 445 18.01 -4.07 11.70
C LEU A 445 17.06 -4.87 10.79
N THR A 446 15.84 -5.13 11.23
CA THR A 446 14.84 -5.88 10.44
C THR A 446 14.45 -5.14 9.17
N LEU A 447 14.34 -3.81 9.22
CA LEU A 447 14.10 -2.99 8.04
C LEU A 447 15.24 -3.14 7.02
N ILE A 448 16.50 -3.00 7.45
CA ILE A 448 17.63 -3.12 6.51
C ILE A 448 17.78 -4.55 5.97
N ILE A 449 17.46 -5.58 6.76
CA ILE A 449 17.33 -6.96 6.29
C ILE A 449 16.28 -7.04 5.16
N ALA A 450 15.10 -6.46 5.36
CA ALA A 450 14.06 -6.44 4.33
C ALA A 450 14.54 -5.74 3.04
N LEU A 451 15.32 -4.66 3.15
CA LEU A 451 15.90 -4.00 1.97
C LEU A 451 16.87 -4.88 1.16
N HIS A 452 17.47 -5.90 1.79
CA HIS A 452 18.42 -6.79 1.13
C HIS A 452 17.77 -8.06 0.59
N ILE A 453 16.61 -8.45 1.11
CA ILE A 453 15.93 -9.69 0.70
C ILE A 453 14.65 -9.44 -0.08
N CYS A 454 14.17 -8.20 -0.23
CA CYS A 454 12.88 -7.88 -0.85
C CYS A 454 13.04 -6.85 -1.97
N ASP A 455 12.13 -6.91 -2.94
CA ASP A 455 12.05 -5.95 -4.03
C ASP A 455 11.23 -4.73 -3.62
N GLU A 456 10.15 -4.92 -2.85
CA GLU A 456 9.31 -3.85 -2.29
C GLU A 456 9.18 -4.01 -0.77
N VAL A 457 9.31 -2.91 -0.02
CA VAL A 457 9.23 -2.93 1.45
C VAL A 457 8.22 -1.91 1.97
N ASN A 458 7.22 -2.42 2.69
CA ASN A 458 6.21 -1.65 3.40
C ASN A 458 6.48 -1.76 4.91
N VAL A 459 6.35 -0.65 5.63
CA VAL A 459 6.71 -0.53 7.05
C VAL A 459 5.48 -0.14 7.86
N PHE A 460 5.14 -0.92 8.89
CA PHE A 460 3.97 -0.75 9.73
C PHE A 460 4.37 -0.76 11.21
N GLY A 461 3.73 0.04 12.06
CA GLY A 461 3.99 -0.03 13.51
C GLY A 461 5.36 0.49 13.93
N PHE A 462 5.92 1.47 13.20
CA PHE A 462 7.18 2.15 13.52
C PHE A 462 6.92 3.59 13.98
N GLY A 463 7.82 4.11 14.82
CA GLY A 463 7.73 5.48 15.35
C GLY A 463 6.71 5.62 16.50
N ALA A 464 6.48 6.86 16.91
CA ALA A 464 5.52 7.19 17.96
C ALA A 464 4.07 7.20 17.45
N THR A 465 3.10 7.22 18.38
CA THR A 465 1.70 7.54 18.09
C THR A 465 1.54 9.01 17.66
N SER A 466 0.34 9.38 17.19
CA SER A 466 -0.04 10.77 16.89
C SER A 466 0.20 11.71 18.08
N ASP A 467 -0.01 11.23 19.30
CA ASP A 467 0.25 11.93 20.57
C ASP A 467 1.73 11.91 21.00
N LYS A 468 2.63 11.44 20.13
CA LYS A 468 4.08 11.26 20.36
C LYS A 468 4.39 10.30 21.52
N ILE A 469 3.48 9.37 21.80
CA ILE A 469 3.66 8.35 22.83
C ILE A 469 4.38 7.14 22.22
N TRP A 470 5.37 6.62 22.94
CA TRP A 470 6.05 5.37 22.63
C TRP A 470 5.48 4.28 23.51
N ASN A 471 4.64 3.42 22.95
CA ASN A 471 4.07 2.27 23.62
C ASN A 471 3.99 1.09 22.67
N HIS A 472 3.93 -0.13 23.22
CA HIS A 472 3.62 -1.31 22.44
C HIS A 472 2.10 -1.46 22.27
N TYR A 473 1.65 -1.93 21.11
CA TYR A 473 0.22 -2.13 20.85
C TYR A 473 -0.43 -3.23 21.71
N PHE A 474 0.40 -4.09 22.33
CA PHE A 474 -0.02 -5.26 23.12
C PHE A 474 0.25 -5.11 24.62
N GLU A 475 0.72 -3.96 25.08
CA GLU A 475 0.96 -3.69 26.50
C GLU A 475 -0.12 -2.74 27.05
N GLU A 476 -0.70 -3.08 28.21
CA GLU A 476 -1.72 -2.26 28.87
C GLU A 476 -1.13 -1.01 29.55
N ILE A 477 0.19 -0.99 29.82
CA ILE A 477 0.87 0.10 30.54
C ILE A 477 1.67 0.94 29.53
N LEU A 478 1.39 2.25 29.51
CA LEU A 478 2.14 3.24 28.74
C LEU A 478 3.51 3.48 29.39
N THR A 479 4.49 2.61 29.14
CA THR A 479 5.89 2.86 29.49
C THR A 479 6.55 3.68 28.39
N SER A 480 6.91 4.94 28.69
CA SER A 480 7.71 5.77 27.78
C SER A 480 9.16 5.31 27.78
N TYR A 481 9.59 4.64 26.70
CA TYR A 481 10.96 4.18 26.53
C TYR A 481 11.86 5.29 25.92
N GLU A 482 12.07 6.41 26.62
CA GLU A 482 12.90 7.53 26.12
C GLU A 482 14.42 7.30 26.28
N ASN A 483 14.86 6.34 27.12
CA ASN A 483 16.28 6.11 27.45
C ASN A 483 16.77 4.72 26.98
N GLY A 484 16.80 4.48 25.67
CA GLY A 484 17.28 3.22 25.07
C GLY A 484 18.79 3.20 24.78
N MET A 485 19.35 2.00 24.57
CA MET A 485 20.73 1.81 24.07
C MET A 485 20.90 2.19 22.57
N HIS A 486 19.84 2.70 21.95
CA HIS A 486 19.71 3.00 20.52
C HIS A 486 19.36 4.48 20.33
N ASP A 487 19.77 5.05 19.19
CA ASP A 487 19.34 6.39 18.78
C ASP A 487 18.06 6.28 17.95
N GLY A 488 16.92 6.08 18.62
CA GLY A 488 15.63 5.94 17.94
C GLY A 488 15.22 7.16 17.13
N LYS A 489 15.78 8.35 17.45
CA LYS A 489 15.56 9.56 16.67
C LYS A 489 16.31 9.49 15.34
N PHE A 490 17.60 9.18 15.37
CA PHE A 490 18.41 9.03 14.16
C PHE A 490 17.91 7.90 13.26
N GLU A 491 17.52 6.76 13.84
CA GLU A 491 16.92 5.66 13.09
C GLU A 491 15.63 6.10 12.39
N ASN A 492 14.74 6.83 13.09
CA ASN A 492 13.52 7.34 12.49
C ASN A 492 13.81 8.39 11.39
N GLU A 493 14.81 9.25 11.55
CA GLU A 493 15.26 10.17 10.49
C GLU A 493 15.72 9.40 9.25
N THR A 494 16.48 8.33 9.44
CA THR A 494 16.95 7.44 8.35
C THR A 494 15.80 6.70 7.67
N ILE A 495 14.82 6.22 8.44
CA ILE A 495 13.58 5.59 7.91
C ILE A 495 12.79 6.60 7.07
N ASN A 496 12.59 7.83 7.56
CA ASN A 496 11.91 8.86 6.79
C ASN A 496 12.69 9.23 5.53
N ARG A 497 14.02 9.24 5.58
CA ARG A 497 14.87 9.45 4.40
C ARG A 497 14.71 8.34 3.38
N LEU A 498 14.66 7.07 3.79
CA LEU A 498 14.37 5.94 2.90
C LEU A 498 13.02 6.11 2.18
N GLN A 499 11.99 6.63 2.84
CA GLN A 499 10.72 6.94 2.19
C GLN A 499 10.86 8.09 1.18
N GLN A 500 11.57 9.17 1.52
CA GLN A 500 11.80 10.30 0.60
C GLN A 500 12.59 9.88 -0.66
N GLU A 501 13.48 8.90 -0.52
CA GLU A 501 14.27 8.31 -1.60
C GLU A 501 13.51 7.18 -2.33
N ASN A 502 12.22 7.01 -2.04
CA ASN A 502 11.32 6.02 -2.66
C ASN A 502 11.82 4.59 -2.54
N LYS A 503 12.40 4.24 -1.38
CA LYS A 503 12.90 2.90 -1.08
C LYS A 503 11.95 2.07 -0.25
N ILE A 504 11.07 2.72 0.51
CA ILE A 504 10.08 2.06 1.35
C ILE A 504 8.78 2.86 1.35
N LEU A 505 7.68 2.21 1.72
CA LEU A 505 6.42 2.87 2.05
C LEU A 505 6.14 2.75 3.56
N ILE A 506 6.01 3.87 4.27
CA ILE A 506 5.70 3.89 5.70
C ILE A 506 4.20 4.13 5.92
N HIS A 507 3.58 3.22 6.66
CA HIS A 507 2.20 3.32 7.12
C HIS A 507 2.18 3.84 8.55
N LYS A 508 1.85 5.13 8.71
CA LYS A 508 1.98 5.87 9.99
C LYS A 508 0.92 5.58 11.05
N GLY A 509 0.05 4.59 10.83
CA GLY A 509 -1.05 4.28 11.74
C GLY A 509 -2.34 5.06 11.48
N TRP A 510 -3.31 4.94 12.40
CA TRP A 510 -4.58 5.67 12.39
C TRP A 510 -4.57 6.78 13.45
N ALA A 511 -5.14 7.94 13.10
CA ALA A 511 -5.25 9.10 13.98
C ALA A 511 -6.67 9.24 14.54
#